data_AF-A0A7W9KFL0-F1
#
_entry.id   AF-A0A7W9KFL0-F1
#
_cell.length_a   1.000
_cell.length_b   1.000
_cell.length_c   1.000
_cell.angle_alpha   90.00
_cell.angle_beta   90.00
_cell.angle_gamma   90.00
#
_symmetry.space_group_name_H-M   'P 1'
#
loop_
_entity.id
_entity.type
_entity.pdbx_description
1 polymer ?
#
loop_
_entity_poly.entity_id
_entity_poly.type
_entity_poly.pdbx_seq_one_letter_code
_entity_poly.pdbx_strand_id
1 'polypeptide(L)'
;MIIEIENLRQRYGPRQAVDGVTLSVGEGEFFGVLGPNGAGKSTLVEIVEGLRPADSGTVRVFGRQPWPRDLDLLARMGIQTQSAAFFTRHTALEHLRRVAALHRVSLSGADEAESLCDRVAIIQSGRIVAVDTPAGLRERTGATSLEDAYLALVAS
;
A
#
# COMPACT_ATOMS: atom_id res chain seq x y z
N MET A 1 6.39 -18.00 -3.74
CA MET A 1 5.33 -17.16 -4.34
C MET A 1 4.68 -16.34 -3.23
N ILE A 2 4.27 -15.11 -3.53
CA ILE A 2 3.55 -14.25 -2.58
C ILE A 2 2.05 -14.43 -2.73
N ILE A 3 1.54 -14.60 -3.95
CA ILE A 3 0.13 -14.88 -4.23
C ILE A 3 0.04 -16.17 -5.06
N GLU A 4 -0.84 -17.07 -4.67
CA GLU A 4 -1.16 -18.31 -5.39
C GLU A 4 -2.68 -18.44 -5.49
N ILE A 5 -3.19 -18.65 -6.70
CA ILE A 5 -4.60 -18.82 -6.99
C ILE A 5 -4.76 -20.05 -7.88
N GLU A 6 -5.62 -20.99 -7.49
CA GLU A 6 -5.89 -22.19 -8.28
C GLU A 6 -7.38 -22.36 -8.55
N ASN A 7 -7.74 -22.43 -9.83
CA ASN A 7 -9.09 -22.70 -10.33
C ASN A 7 -10.19 -21.88 -9.65
N LEU A 8 -9.89 -20.61 -9.35
CA LEU A 8 -10.78 -19.73 -8.60
C LEU A 8 -12.04 -19.43 -9.40
N ARG A 9 -13.20 -19.61 -8.76
CA ARG A 9 -14.50 -19.28 -9.35
C ARG A 9 -15.34 -18.47 -8.39
N GLN A 10 -16.06 -17.50 -8.94
CA GLN A 10 -17.02 -16.69 -8.21
C GLN A 10 -18.19 -16.30 -9.11
N ARG A 11 -19.41 -16.53 -8.63
CA ARG A 11 -20.66 -16.26 -9.36
C ARG A 11 -21.61 -15.39 -8.53
N TYR A 12 -22.28 -14.46 -9.20
CA TYR A 12 -23.36 -13.65 -8.63
C TYR A 12 -24.64 -13.88 -9.43
N GLY A 13 -25.56 -14.68 -8.90
CA GLY A 13 -26.77 -15.09 -9.61
C GLY A 13 -26.41 -15.72 -10.96
N PRO A 14 -26.87 -15.17 -12.10
CA PRO A 14 -26.53 -15.68 -13.43
C PRO A 14 -25.12 -15.30 -13.93
N ARG A 15 -24.43 -14.37 -13.26
CA ARG A 15 -23.18 -13.80 -13.75
C ARG A 15 -21.96 -14.51 -13.16
N GLN A 16 -21.15 -15.14 -14.01
CA GLN A 16 -19.83 -15.64 -13.62
C GLN A 16 -18.85 -14.46 -13.57
N ALA A 17 -18.45 -14.03 -12.38
CA ALA A 17 -17.55 -12.88 -12.20
C ALA A 17 -16.08 -13.27 -12.27
N VAL A 18 -15.73 -14.47 -11.80
CA VAL A 18 -14.40 -15.08 -11.91
C VAL A 18 -14.61 -16.52 -12.35
N ASP A 19 -13.93 -16.99 -13.39
CA ASP A 19 -14.18 -18.31 -13.97
C ASP A 19 -12.91 -19.14 -14.20
N GLY A 20 -12.53 -19.94 -13.20
CA GLY A 20 -11.42 -20.88 -13.31
C GLY A 20 -10.06 -20.19 -13.38
N VAL A 21 -9.89 -19.06 -12.69
CA VAL A 21 -8.62 -18.31 -12.70
C VAL A 21 -7.56 -19.09 -11.93
N THR A 22 -6.44 -19.36 -12.60
CA THR A 22 -5.22 -19.91 -12.00
C THR A 22 -4.08 -18.95 -12.31
N LEU A 23 -3.44 -18.41 -11.29
CA LEU A 23 -2.30 -17.49 -11.44
C LEU A 23 -1.42 -17.53 -10.20
N SER A 24 -0.20 -17.04 -10.35
CA SER A 24 0.77 -16.95 -9.26
C SER A 24 1.61 -15.68 -9.42
N VAL A 25 1.87 -14.99 -8.31
CA VAL A 25 2.71 -13.78 -8.27
C VAL A 25 3.90 -14.02 -7.34
N GLY A 26 5.10 -13.76 -7.84
CA GLY A 26 6.37 -13.89 -7.14
C GLY A 26 6.64 -12.77 -6.14
N GLU A 27 7.71 -12.91 -5.37
CA GLU A 27 8.20 -11.83 -4.51
C GLU A 27 8.91 -10.77 -5.35
N GLY A 28 8.65 -9.49 -5.06
CA GLY A 28 9.19 -8.36 -5.83
C GLY A 28 8.58 -8.19 -7.23
N GLU A 29 7.58 -8.99 -7.60
CA GLU A 29 6.95 -8.92 -8.92
C GLU A 29 5.91 -7.79 -8.98
N PHE A 30 6.00 -6.97 -10.02
CA PHE A 30 4.95 -6.02 -10.37
C PHE A 30 3.94 -6.68 -11.32
N PHE A 31 2.78 -7.08 -10.78
CA PHE A 31 1.75 -7.79 -11.53
C PHE A 31 0.49 -6.93 -11.73
N GLY A 32 0.05 -6.77 -12.98
CA GLY A 32 -1.12 -5.97 -13.34
C GLY A 32 -2.31 -6.82 -13.80
N VAL A 33 -3.51 -6.52 -13.30
CA VAL A 33 -4.77 -7.12 -13.77
C VAL A 33 -5.53 -6.12 -14.63
N LEU A 34 -5.63 -6.37 -15.94
CA LEU A 34 -6.30 -5.49 -16.90
C LEU A 34 -7.56 -6.13 -17.47
N GLY A 35 -8.54 -5.30 -17.82
CA GLY A 35 -9.80 -5.73 -18.42
C GLY A 35 -10.89 -4.65 -18.32
N PRO A 36 -11.99 -4.77 -19.08
CA PRO A 36 -13.07 -3.78 -19.07
C PRO A 36 -13.82 -3.75 -17.73
N ASN A 37 -14.69 -2.74 -17.56
CA ASN A 37 -15.57 -2.67 -16.39
C ASN A 37 -16.48 -3.90 -16.32
N GLY A 38 -16.57 -4.49 -15.13
CA GLY A 38 -17.33 -5.74 -14.92
C GLY A 38 -16.61 -7.03 -15.35
N ALA A 39 -15.35 -6.97 -15.79
CA ALA A 39 -14.54 -8.15 -16.12
C ALA A 39 -14.13 -9.01 -14.90
N GLY A 40 -14.55 -8.67 -13.68
CA GLY A 40 -14.23 -9.43 -12.47
C GLY A 40 -12.99 -8.99 -11.71
N LYS A 41 -12.28 -7.94 -12.15
CA LYS A 41 -11.04 -7.44 -11.51
C LYS A 41 -11.21 -7.16 -10.01
N SER A 42 -12.21 -6.33 -9.66
CA SER A 42 -12.49 -6.02 -8.26
C SER A 42 -12.89 -7.26 -7.48
N THR A 43 -13.70 -8.14 -8.06
CA THR A 43 -14.06 -9.42 -7.42
C THR A 43 -12.84 -10.26 -7.09
N LEU A 44 -11.90 -10.39 -8.05
CA LEU A 44 -10.65 -11.14 -7.86
C LEU A 44 -9.82 -10.53 -6.73
N VAL A 45 -9.59 -9.22 -6.78
CA VAL A 45 -8.80 -8.49 -5.78
C VAL A 45 -9.43 -8.60 -4.39
N GLU A 46 -10.74 -8.40 -4.26
CA GLU A 46 -11.46 -8.50 -2.99
C GLU A 46 -11.41 -9.92 -2.38
N ILE A 47 -11.38 -10.98 -3.20
CA ILE A 47 -11.18 -12.35 -2.71
C ILE A 47 -9.75 -12.51 -2.18
N VAL A 48 -8.74 -12.01 -2.91
CA VAL A 48 -7.33 -12.05 -2.50
C VAL A 48 -7.10 -11.28 -1.19
N GLU A 49 -7.77 -10.15 -1.02
CA GLU A 49 -7.75 -9.35 0.21
C GLU A 49 -8.53 -9.99 1.38
N GLY A 50 -9.28 -11.07 1.14
CA GLY A 50 -10.10 -11.71 2.17
C GLY A 50 -11.36 -10.91 2.55
N LEU A 51 -11.82 -10.01 1.68
CA LEU A 51 -13.06 -9.25 1.87
C LEU A 51 -14.31 -10.07 1.57
N ARG A 52 -14.18 -11.13 0.76
CA ARG A 52 -15.27 -12.06 0.43
C ARG A 52 -14.74 -13.48 0.21
N PRO A 53 -15.58 -14.52 0.45
CA PRO A 53 -15.25 -15.87 0.05
C PRO A 53 -15.36 -16.04 -1.47
N ALA A 54 -14.64 -17.02 -2.00
CA ALA A 54 -14.89 -17.58 -3.33
C ALA A 54 -15.85 -18.78 -3.24
N ASP A 55 -16.62 -19.02 -4.30
CA ASP A 55 -17.50 -20.19 -4.41
C ASP A 55 -16.70 -21.50 -4.49
N SER A 56 -15.55 -21.49 -5.18
CA SER A 56 -14.62 -22.63 -5.27
C SER A 56 -13.22 -22.21 -5.72
N GLY A 57 -12.27 -23.15 -5.64
CA GLY A 57 -10.86 -22.91 -5.87
C GLY A 57 -10.13 -22.51 -4.59
N THR A 58 -8.83 -22.22 -4.70
CA THR A 58 -7.99 -21.85 -3.56
C THR A 58 -7.29 -20.52 -3.81
N VAL A 59 -7.08 -19.77 -2.73
CA VAL A 59 -6.25 -18.56 -2.72
C VAL A 59 -5.33 -18.64 -1.53
N ARG A 60 -4.04 -18.37 -1.75
CA ARG A 60 -3.04 -18.17 -0.71
C ARG A 60 -2.31 -16.86 -0.93
N VAL A 61 -2.15 -16.08 0.14
CA VAL A 61 -1.30 -14.90 0.18
C VAL A 61 -0.29 -15.09 1.30
N PHE A 62 1.00 -14.95 1.00
CA PHE A 62 2.10 -15.35 1.88
C PHE A 62 1.91 -16.78 2.45
N GLY A 63 1.43 -17.71 1.63
CA GLY A 63 1.15 -19.10 2.02
C GLY A 63 -0.07 -19.31 2.91
N ARG A 64 -0.82 -18.25 3.26
CA ARG A 64 -2.02 -18.32 4.12
C ARG A 64 -3.30 -18.09 3.34
N GLN A 65 -4.39 -18.71 3.75
CA GLN A 65 -5.71 -18.48 3.16
C GLN A 65 -6.29 -17.15 3.70
N PRO A 66 -6.69 -16.20 2.84
CA PRO A 66 -7.16 -14.88 3.30
C PRO A 66 -8.60 -14.89 3.81
N TRP A 67 -9.38 -15.92 3.48
CA TRP A 67 -10.75 -16.13 3.98
C TRP A 67 -10.83 -17.41 4.83
N PRO A 68 -11.51 -17.41 6.00
CA PRO A 68 -12.14 -16.27 6.68
C PRO A 68 -11.13 -15.16 7.00
N ARG A 69 -11.61 -13.92 7.10
CA ARG A 69 -10.78 -12.71 7.14
C ARG A 69 -9.67 -12.78 8.20
N ASP A 70 -8.42 -12.82 7.76
CA ASP A 70 -7.21 -12.88 8.60
C ASP A 70 -6.60 -11.47 8.77
N LEU A 71 -6.73 -10.90 9.97
CA LEU A 71 -6.21 -9.56 10.29
C LEU A 71 -4.68 -9.51 10.35
N ASP A 72 -4.02 -10.61 10.72
CA ASP A 72 -2.56 -10.67 10.76
C ASP A 72 -2.00 -10.72 9.34
N LEU A 73 -2.69 -11.38 8.42
CA LEU A 73 -2.36 -11.35 6.99
C LEU A 73 -2.60 -9.97 6.38
N LEU A 74 -3.72 -9.32 6.71
CA LEU A 74 -4.03 -7.95 6.26
C LEU A 74 -2.98 -6.93 6.70
N ALA A 75 -2.45 -7.06 7.92
CA ALA A 75 -1.37 -6.18 8.40
C ALA A 75 -0.08 -6.29 7.57
N ARG A 76 0.07 -7.36 6.77
CA ARG A 76 1.22 -7.57 5.87
C ARG A 76 0.96 -7.14 4.42
N MET A 77 -0.25 -6.66 4.10
CA MET A 77 -0.64 -6.22 2.77
C MET A 77 -0.92 -4.72 2.76
N GLY A 78 -0.29 -3.98 1.84
CA GLY A 78 -0.72 -2.62 1.51
C GLY A 78 -1.88 -2.69 0.53
N ILE A 79 -3.06 -2.22 0.93
CA ILE A 79 -4.26 -2.23 0.10
C ILE A 79 -4.66 -0.79 -0.20
N GLN A 80 -4.78 -0.45 -1.48
CA GLN A 80 -5.35 0.81 -1.93
C GLN A 80 -6.66 0.54 -2.68
N THR A 81 -7.78 0.85 -2.04
CA THR A 81 -9.11 0.62 -2.60
C THR A 81 -9.48 1.67 -3.67
N GLN A 82 -10.37 1.32 -4.60
CA GLN A 82 -10.82 2.24 -5.66
C GLN A 82 -11.45 3.54 -5.13
N SER A 83 -12.09 3.49 -3.96
CA SER A 83 -12.44 4.68 -3.21
C SER A 83 -11.47 4.78 -2.04
N ALA A 84 -10.63 5.81 -2.03
CA ALA A 84 -9.81 6.09 -0.88
C ALA A 84 -10.72 6.52 0.26
N ALA A 85 -10.81 5.71 1.32
CA ALA A 85 -11.37 6.14 2.58
C ALA A 85 -10.36 7.11 3.24
N PHE A 86 -10.21 8.30 2.68
CA PHE A 86 -9.48 9.36 3.36
C PHE A 86 -10.23 9.66 4.64
N PHE A 87 -9.53 9.57 5.77
CA PHE A 87 -10.02 10.18 7.00
C PHE A 87 -10.16 11.68 6.71
N THR A 88 -11.38 12.13 6.45
CA THR A 88 -11.72 13.45 5.88
C THR A 88 -11.28 14.65 6.74
N ARG A 89 -10.75 14.39 7.93
CA ARG A 89 -10.25 15.39 8.88
C ARG A 89 -8.76 15.23 9.22
N HIS A 90 -8.03 14.36 8.51
CA HIS A 90 -6.61 14.13 8.77
C HIS A 90 -5.77 14.84 7.70
N THR A 91 -4.73 15.53 8.15
CA THR A 91 -3.58 15.91 7.32
C THR A 91 -2.90 14.66 6.75
N ALA A 92 -2.10 14.82 5.69
CA ALA A 92 -1.34 13.71 5.11
C ALA A 92 -0.49 12.97 6.15
N LEU A 93 0.17 13.71 7.05
CA LEU A 93 0.99 13.14 8.12
C LEU A 93 0.15 12.36 9.15
N GLU A 94 -1.02 12.88 9.53
CA GLU A 94 -1.93 12.17 10.43
C GLU A 94 -2.48 10.89 9.79
N HIS A 95 -2.74 10.90 8.48
CA HIS A 95 -3.13 9.70 7.74
C HIS A 95 -2.01 8.66 7.74
N LEU A 96 -0.77 9.06 7.42
CA LEU A 96 0.39 8.17 7.43
C LEU A 96 0.62 7.57 8.83
N ARG A 97 0.60 8.40 9.88
CA ARG A 97 0.72 7.93 11.27
C ARG A 97 -0.39 6.94 11.64
N ARG A 98 -1.63 7.20 11.19
CA ARG A 98 -2.77 6.30 11.46
C ARG A 98 -2.58 4.95 10.77
N VAL A 99 -2.19 4.94 9.51
CA VAL A 99 -1.92 3.72 8.74
C VAL A 99 -0.77 2.94 9.36
N ALA A 100 0.34 3.60 9.69
CA ALA A 100 1.48 2.92 10.31
C ALA A 100 1.16 2.31 11.68
N ALA A 101 0.36 3.00 12.51
CA ALA A 101 -0.13 2.42 13.75
C ALA A 101 -0.94 1.13 13.51
N LEU A 102 -1.78 1.08 12.46
CA LEU A 102 -2.52 -0.14 12.08
C LEU A 102 -1.58 -1.26 11.63
N HIS A 103 -0.51 -0.93 10.91
CA HIS A 103 0.51 -1.87 10.46
C HIS A 103 1.59 -2.16 11.51
N ARG A 104 1.48 -1.60 12.73
CA ARG A 104 2.48 -1.72 13.82
C ARG A 104 3.88 -1.26 13.40
N VAL A 105 3.96 -0.26 12.51
CA VAL A 105 5.19 0.41 12.09
C VAL A 105 5.28 1.74 12.83
N SER A 106 6.46 2.09 13.34
CA SER A 106 6.73 3.43 13.84
C SER A 106 7.22 4.27 12.65
N LEU A 107 6.52 5.36 12.34
CA LEU A 107 6.98 6.30 11.32
C LEU A 107 7.74 7.45 11.96
N SER A 108 9.01 7.56 11.65
CA SER A 108 9.76 8.81 11.66
C SER A 108 9.74 9.31 10.22
N GLY A 109 8.84 10.23 9.86
CA GLY A 109 8.60 10.61 8.46
C GLY A 109 9.84 11.04 7.67
N ALA A 110 10.94 11.40 8.35
CA ALA A 110 12.26 11.60 7.76
C ALA A 110 12.95 10.29 7.35
N ASP A 111 12.93 9.23 8.15
CA ASP A 111 13.57 7.94 7.85
C ASP A 111 12.88 7.22 6.68
N GLU A 112 11.54 7.28 6.59
CA GLU A 112 10.83 6.73 5.43
C GLU A 112 11.04 7.58 4.18
N ALA A 113 11.04 8.91 4.29
CA ALA A 113 11.33 9.78 3.15
C ALA A 113 12.77 9.59 2.66
N GLU A 114 13.71 9.33 3.57
CA GLU A 114 15.10 9.05 3.24
C GLU A 114 15.27 7.71 2.49
N SER A 115 14.46 6.70 2.82
CA SER A 115 14.56 5.35 2.22
C SER A 115 13.68 5.14 0.98
N LEU A 116 12.54 5.83 0.87
CA LEU A 116 11.52 5.54 -0.15
C LEU A 116 11.40 6.62 -1.23
N CYS A 117 11.89 7.84 -0.98
CA CYS A 117 11.69 8.95 -1.91
C CYS A 117 12.98 9.29 -2.67
N ASP A 118 12.90 9.30 -4.00
CA ASP A 118 13.96 9.86 -4.84
C ASP A 118 14.19 11.35 -4.53
N ARG A 119 13.11 12.07 -4.18
CA ARG A 119 13.12 13.50 -3.85
C ARG A 119 12.10 13.83 -2.78
N VAL A 120 12.45 14.78 -1.92
CA VAL A 120 11.64 15.26 -0.79
C VAL A 120 11.50 16.78 -0.89
N ALA A 121 10.26 17.27 -0.71
CA ALA A 121 9.97 18.68 -0.55
C ALA A 121 9.68 18.98 0.91
N ILE A 122 10.38 19.96 1.50
CA ILE A 122 10.10 20.46 2.85
C ILE A 122 9.24 21.71 2.72
N ILE A 123 8.11 21.69 3.42
CA ILE A 123 7.14 22.79 3.46
C ILE A 123 7.07 23.37 4.87
N GLN A 124 7.09 24.70 4.96
CA GLN A 124 6.90 25.44 6.21
C GLN A 124 5.97 26.62 5.96
N SER A 125 4.96 26.79 6.83
CA SER A 125 4.02 27.91 6.75
C SER A 125 3.40 28.08 5.35
N GLY A 126 3.11 26.96 4.68
CA GLY A 126 2.53 26.94 3.33
C GLY A 126 3.51 27.22 2.18
N ARG A 127 4.81 27.34 2.44
CA ARG A 127 5.84 27.57 1.42
C ARG A 127 6.82 26.41 1.37
N ILE A 128 7.17 25.99 0.15
CA ILE A 128 8.26 25.02 -0.04
C ILE A 128 9.56 25.75 0.25
N VAL A 129 10.24 25.36 1.32
CA VAL A 129 11.54 25.92 1.74
C VAL A 129 12.70 25.13 1.14
N ALA A 130 12.45 23.91 0.66
CA ALA A 130 13.45 23.05 0.05
C ALA A 130 12.81 21.97 -0.84
N VAL A 131 13.48 21.61 -1.94
CA VAL A 131 13.22 20.36 -2.67
C VAL A 131 14.53 19.78 -3.16
N ASP A 132 14.86 18.56 -2.77
CA ASP A 132 16.04 17.85 -3.27
C ASP A 132 15.93 16.34 -3.01
N THR A 133 16.92 15.56 -3.41
CA THR A 133 17.11 14.19 -2.89
C THR A 133 17.37 14.22 -1.38
N PRO A 134 17.04 13.16 -0.62
CA PRO A 134 17.40 13.08 0.80
C PRO A 134 18.88 13.32 1.08
N ALA A 135 19.77 12.80 0.22
CA ALA A 135 21.21 13.04 0.30
C ALA A 135 21.56 14.53 0.08
N GLY A 136 20.99 15.17 -0.94
CA GLY A 136 21.22 16.59 -1.22
C GLY A 136 20.72 17.52 -0.10
N LEU A 137 19.60 17.18 0.55
CA LEU A 137 19.10 17.94 1.71
C LEU A 137 20.06 17.86 2.91
N ARG A 138 20.65 16.69 3.17
CA ARG A 138 21.67 16.51 4.22
C ARG A 138 22.95 17.27 3.91
N GLU A 139 23.44 17.17 2.68
CA GLU A 139 24.64 17.89 2.25
C GLU A 139 24.46 19.41 2.39
N ARG A 140 23.32 19.94 1.95
CA ARG A 140 23.04 21.38 2.00
C ARG A 140 22.93 21.95 3.42
N THR A 141 22.59 21.12 4.39
CA THR A 141 22.40 21.51 5.80
C THR A 141 23.55 21.09 6.70
N GLY A 142 24.48 20.27 6.20
CA GLY A 142 25.53 19.64 7.03
C GLY A 142 25.00 18.59 8.00
N ALA A 143 23.76 18.13 7.80
CA ALA A 143 23.06 17.22 8.69
C ALA A 143 23.47 15.75 8.46
N THR A 144 23.42 14.95 9.52
CA THR A 144 23.71 13.51 9.47
C THR A 144 22.49 12.66 9.08
N SER A 145 21.28 13.20 9.24
CA SER A 145 20.01 12.54 8.91
C SER A 145 19.08 13.51 8.18
N LEU A 146 18.07 12.98 7.47
CA LEU A 146 17.03 13.83 6.88
C LEU A 146 16.20 14.56 7.95
N GLU A 147 16.08 14.00 9.17
CA GLU A 147 15.39 14.66 10.28
C GLU A 147 16.14 15.90 10.75
N ASP A 148 17.44 15.80 10.94
CA ASP A 148 18.31 16.93 11.29
C ASP A 148 18.30 18.01 10.19
N ALA A 149 18.31 17.58 8.92
CA ALA A 149 18.22 18.48 7.77
C ALA A 149 16.88 19.24 7.76
N TYR A 150 15.79 18.54 8.06
CA TYR A 150 14.48 19.15 8.22
C TYR A 150 14.52 20.20 9.34
N LEU A 151 14.96 19.84 10.55
CA LEU A 151 15.02 20.74 11.70
C LEU A 151 15.83 22.00 11.40
N ALA A 152 16.98 21.87 10.71
CA ALA A 152 17.80 23.00 10.29
C ALA A 152 17.08 23.94 9.31
N LEU A 153 16.28 23.39 8.40
CA LEU A 153 15.56 24.14 7.36
C LEU A 153 14.25 24.76 7.83
N VAL A 154 13.63 24.25 8.90
CA VAL A 154 12.45 24.86 9.52
C VAL A 154 12.75 25.76 10.72
N ALA A 155 13.96 25.72 11.27
CA ALA A 155 14.37 26.61 12.36
C ALA A 155 14.83 28.01 11.90
N SER A 156 14.97 28.23 10.58
CA SER A 156 15.38 29.50 9.95
C SER A 156 14.19 30.36 9.51
#